data_AF-A0A3D8TQL0-F1
#
_entry.id   AF-A0A3D8TQL0-F1
#
_cell.length_a   1.000
_cell.length_b   1.000
_cell.length_c   1.000
_cell.angle_alpha   90.00
_cell.angle_beta   90.00
_cell.angle_gamma   90.00
#
_symmetry.space_group_name_H-M   'P 1'
#
loop_
_entity.id
_entity.type
_entity.pdbx_description
1 polymer ?
#
loop_
_entity_poly.entity_id
_entity_poly.type
_entity_poly.pdbx_seq_one_letter_code
_entity_poly.pdbx_strand_id
1 'polypeptide(L)'
;MENVIQTITIYTIFVIGFLHILRFSLQKIEMVFTKAFSALSQDDSVEKEHLLAKVEQQGSTISSEKRKNQEIKRKSVQKEKLFLTQIEELLAKNRKYTRELERRPNVSFDRPNEAAPNSEIAPQVKKRLLRDYKERFMQEVVTASRQKESALFIDAMTAFDKLVYAEKIRSALPYRIILRLFEIYGESELHQFAKSFQKFHKRILQTDIRQIYQSSYLSPEQKIRVMNDNGLLKGLDEEFIQFLFYMVLNFSYKEMKHIYQNYMQVYKVHFYSEEIRVIVTDQEAIEKFHAIWQERYPNYSVNYEVKKELISGVIIYYGTRVIDRSYQELIRHSAEKIEMEVML
;
A
#
# COMPACT_ATOMS: atom_id res chain seq x y z
N MET A 1 -65.53 41.68 67.42
CA MET A 1 -64.76 40.44 67.65
C MET A 1 -64.62 39.58 66.40
N GLU A 2 -65.61 39.51 65.51
CA GLU A 2 -65.54 38.74 64.25
C GLU A 2 -64.35 39.11 63.33
N ASN A 3 -64.08 40.40 63.13
CA ASN A 3 -62.99 40.83 62.23
C ASN A 3 -61.60 40.38 62.72
N VAL A 4 -61.41 40.23 64.04
CA VAL A 4 -60.13 39.78 64.62
C VAL A 4 -59.94 38.28 64.39
N ILE A 5 -61.01 37.50 64.53
CA ILE A 5 -60.99 36.04 64.31
C ILE A 5 -60.74 35.74 62.83
N GLN A 6 -61.39 36.46 61.91
CA GLN A 6 -61.14 36.30 60.47
C GLN A 6 -59.68 36.62 60.09
N THR A 7 -59.12 37.69 60.66
CA THR A 7 -57.73 38.07 60.42
C THR A 7 -56.76 36.99 60.89
N ILE A 8 -56.94 36.47 62.11
CA ILE A 8 -56.11 35.38 62.66
C ILE A 8 -56.20 34.12 61.78
N THR A 9 -57.41 33.76 61.33
CA THR A 9 -57.62 32.58 60.48
C THR A 9 -56.90 32.71 59.14
N ILE A 10 -56.96 33.88 58.50
CA ILE A 10 -56.28 34.14 57.22
C ILE A 10 -54.77 34.08 57.36
N TYR A 11 -54.21 34.68 58.42
CA TYR A 11 -52.77 34.58 58.69
C TYR A 11 -52.33 33.15 58.96
N THR A 12 -53.15 32.35 59.63
CA THR A 12 -52.83 30.95 59.91
C THR A 12 -52.78 30.12 58.62
N ILE A 13 -53.76 30.29 57.72
CA ILE A 13 -53.77 29.64 56.40
C ILE A 13 -52.56 30.08 55.57
N PHE A 14 -52.24 31.37 55.58
CA PHE A 14 -51.10 31.90 54.85
C PHE A 14 -49.77 31.32 55.34
N VAL A 15 -49.56 31.26 56.66
CA VAL A 15 -48.33 30.70 57.26
C VAL A 15 -48.18 29.21 56.94
N ILE A 16 -49.28 28.44 57.01
CA ILE A 16 -49.26 27.01 56.66
C ILE A 16 -48.95 26.82 55.17
N GLY A 17 -49.60 27.59 54.29
CA GLY A 17 -49.34 27.55 52.86
C GLY A 17 -47.90 27.92 52.51
N PHE A 18 -47.38 28.97 53.14
CA PHE A 18 -45.99 29.40 52.96
C PHE A 18 -44.99 28.33 53.40
N LEU A 19 -45.21 27.70 54.56
CA LEU A 19 -44.37 26.59 55.04
C LEU A 19 -44.37 25.41 54.06
N HIS A 20 -45.50 25.12 53.43
CA HIS A 20 -45.59 24.03 52.45
C HIS A 20 -44.80 24.32 51.17
N ILE A 21 -44.89 25.55 50.65
CA ILE A 21 -44.12 26.01 49.48
C ILE A 21 -42.62 26.00 49.78
N LEU A 22 -42.24 26.41 51.00
CA LEU A 22 -40.84 26.46 51.42
C LEU A 22 -40.25 25.06 51.55
N ARG A 23 -41.00 24.11 52.11
CA ARG A 23 -40.61 22.69 52.17
C ARG A 23 -40.46 22.07 50.78
N PHE A 24 -41.37 22.35 49.86
CA PHE A 24 -41.29 21.86 48.48
C PHE A 24 -40.06 22.42 47.73
N SER A 25 -39.79 23.71 47.91
CA SER A 25 -38.62 24.37 47.31
C SER A 25 -37.30 23.78 47.83
N LEU A 26 -37.20 23.51 49.14
CA LEU A 26 -36.01 22.88 49.74
C LEU A 26 -35.76 21.48 49.19
N GLN A 27 -36.81 20.65 49.04
CA GLN A 27 -36.68 19.30 48.46
C GLN A 27 -36.21 19.33 47.00
N LYS A 28 -36.68 20.30 46.21
CA LYS A 28 -36.23 20.47 44.81
C LYS A 28 -34.76 20.86 44.74
N ILE A 29 -34.30 21.75 45.62
CA ILE A 29 -32.89 22.17 45.70
C ILE A 29 -32.03 20.97 46.10
N GLU A 30 -32.41 20.23 47.14
CA GLU A 30 -31.69 19.05 47.61
C GLU A 30 -31.51 17.99 46.51
N MET A 31 -32.57 17.73 45.73
CA MET A 31 -32.53 16.78 44.61
C MET A 31 -31.60 17.24 43.46
N VAL A 32 -31.54 18.55 43.19
CA VAL A 32 -30.63 19.11 42.18
C VAL A 32 -29.17 19.02 42.67
N PHE A 33 -28.93 19.33 43.95
CA PHE A 33 -27.59 19.23 44.53
C PHE A 33 -27.10 17.80 44.60
N THR A 34 -27.93 16.83 45.01
CA THR A 34 -27.53 15.41 45.03
C THR A 34 -27.19 14.88 43.65
N LYS A 35 -28.00 15.22 42.62
CA LYS A 35 -27.69 14.83 41.23
C LYS A 35 -26.42 15.48 40.68
N ALA A 36 -26.19 16.75 41.00
CA ALA A 36 -24.99 17.46 40.57
C ALA A 36 -23.73 16.90 41.25
N PHE A 37 -23.79 16.63 42.55
CA PHE A 37 -22.66 16.08 43.31
C PHE A 37 -22.37 14.61 42.94
N SER A 38 -23.40 13.80 42.71
CA SER A 38 -23.20 12.41 42.28
C SER A 38 -22.54 12.35 40.91
N ALA A 39 -22.95 13.20 39.96
CA ALA A 39 -22.35 13.29 38.64
C ALA A 39 -20.88 13.77 38.70
N LEU A 40 -20.57 14.76 39.54
CA LEU A 40 -19.22 15.31 39.65
C LEU A 40 -18.23 14.35 40.34
N SER A 41 -18.69 13.56 41.31
CA SER A 41 -17.83 12.67 42.11
C SER A 41 -17.42 11.36 41.40
N GLN A 42 -18.22 10.90 40.44
CA GLN A 42 -17.97 9.64 39.73
C GLN A 42 -17.16 9.82 38.43
N ASP A 43 -17.31 10.94 37.71
CA ASP A 43 -16.59 11.14 36.44
C ASP A 43 -15.09 11.44 36.64
N ASP A 44 -14.74 12.31 37.58
CA ASP A 44 -13.34 12.77 37.75
C ASP A 44 -12.37 11.70 38.26
N SER A 45 -12.86 10.72 39.04
CA SER A 45 -12.01 9.67 39.62
C SER A 45 -11.73 8.54 38.63
N VAL A 46 -12.75 8.12 37.88
CA VAL A 46 -12.65 7.07 36.86
C VAL A 46 -11.86 7.57 35.65
N GLU A 47 -12.04 8.83 35.24
CA GLU A 47 -11.27 9.42 34.15
C GLU A 47 -9.78 9.54 34.48
N LYS A 48 -9.43 9.89 35.73
CA LYS A 48 -8.04 9.94 36.19
C LYS A 48 -7.36 8.57 36.23
N GLU A 49 -8.02 7.54 36.73
CA GLU A 49 -7.48 6.18 36.72
C GLU A 49 -7.28 5.66 35.29
N HIS A 50 -8.24 5.92 34.40
CA HIS A 50 -8.14 5.52 33.00
C HIS A 50 -7.00 6.26 32.27
N LEU A 51 -6.81 7.56 32.56
CA LEU A 51 -5.69 8.33 32.01
C LEU A 51 -4.33 7.83 32.53
N LEU A 52 -4.23 7.50 33.83
CA LEU A 52 -3.01 6.93 34.41
C LEU A 52 -2.65 5.57 33.78
N ALA A 53 -3.63 4.68 33.65
CA ALA A 53 -3.44 3.38 32.99
C ALA A 53 -3.00 3.53 31.52
N LYS A 54 -3.55 4.51 30.80
CA LYS A 54 -3.19 4.81 29.41
C LYS A 54 -1.76 5.35 29.30
N VAL A 55 -1.31 6.17 30.25
CA VAL A 55 0.07 6.69 30.30
C VAL A 55 1.07 5.58 30.61
N GLU A 56 0.79 4.69 31.58
CA GLU A 56 1.66 3.54 31.87
C GLU A 56 1.77 2.56 30.69
N GLN A 57 0.66 2.30 30.00
CA GLN A 57 0.64 1.47 28.81
C GLN A 57 1.43 2.10 27.64
N GLN A 58 1.35 3.41 27.47
CA GLN A 58 2.17 4.13 26.48
C GLN A 58 3.66 4.10 26.85
N GLY A 59 4.02 4.27 28.12
CA GLY A 59 5.42 4.21 28.58
C GLY A 59 6.08 2.85 28.34
N SER A 60 5.36 1.76 28.61
CA SER A 60 5.86 0.39 28.34
C SER A 60 6.01 0.11 26.84
N THR A 61 5.07 0.59 26.02
CA THR A 61 5.10 0.45 24.54
C THR A 61 6.29 1.21 23.94
N ILE A 62 6.55 2.44 24.39
CA ILE A 62 7.70 3.25 23.96
C ILE A 62 9.03 2.57 24.34
N SER A 63 9.12 1.93 25.51
CA SER A 63 10.33 1.20 25.92
C SER A 63 10.59 -0.04 25.03
N SER A 64 9.52 -0.74 24.65
CA SER A 64 9.56 -1.92 23.78
C SER A 64 9.96 -1.54 22.35
N GLU A 65 9.39 -0.46 21.81
CA GLU A 65 9.77 0.06 20.49
C GLU A 65 11.22 0.58 20.45
N LYS A 66 11.70 1.23 21.52
CA LYS A 66 13.12 1.62 21.62
C LYS A 66 14.05 0.40 21.60
N ARG A 67 13.70 -0.68 22.31
CA ARG A 67 14.47 -1.94 22.28
C ARG A 67 14.45 -2.59 20.88
N LYS A 68 13.28 -2.64 20.23
CA LYS A 68 13.14 -3.16 18.86
C LYS A 68 13.96 -2.34 17.86
N ASN A 69 13.94 -1.01 17.96
CA ASN A 69 14.73 -0.13 17.09
C ASN A 69 16.24 -0.29 17.29
N GLN A 70 16.70 -0.49 18.53
CA GLN A 70 18.11 -0.81 18.79
C GLN A 70 18.50 -2.17 18.19
N GLU A 71 17.62 -3.16 18.25
CA GLU A 71 17.87 -4.48 17.66
C GLU A 71 17.89 -4.44 16.13
N ILE A 72 16.98 -3.68 15.51
CA ILE A 72 16.96 -3.41 14.06
C ILE A 72 18.25 -2.70 13.64
N LYS A 73 18.71 -1.70 14.40
CA LYS A 73 19.97 -1.00 14.11
C LYS A 73 21.17 -1.95 14.18
N ARG A 74 21.23 -2.84 15.17
CA ARG A 74 22.29 -3.88 15.26
C ARG A 74 22.23 -4.86 14.08
N LYS A 75 21.04 -5.33 13.69
CA LYS A 75 20.86 -6.21 12.52
C LYS A 75 21.23 -5.50 11.21
N SER A 76 20.94 -4.21 11.09
CA SER A 76 21.35 -3.39 9.95
C SER A 76 22.87 -3.32 9.82
N VAL A 77 23.57 -3.00 10.90
CA VAL A 77 25.04 -2.91 10.92
C VAL A 77 25.69 -4.28 10.62
N GLN A 78 25.12 -5.37 11.12
CA GLN A 78 25.60 -6.72 10.78
C GLN A 78 25.38 -7.07 9.30
N LYS A 79 24.22 -6.72 8.72
CA LYS A 79 23.95 -6.93 7.29
C LYS A 79 24.90 -6.12 6.42
N GLU A 80 25.12 -4.85 6.77
CA GLU A 80 26.06 -3.97 6.06
C GLU A 80 27.47 -4.55 6.08
N LYS A 81 27.95 -5.03 7.24
CA LYS A 81 29.24 -5.71 7.34
C LYS A 81 29.31 -6.96 6.45
N LEU A 82 28.26 -7.79 6.43
CA LEU A 82 28.18 -8.97 5.57
C LEU A 82 28.23 -8.59 4.07
N PHE A 83 27.49 -7.56 3.68
CA PHE A 83 27.49 -7.05 2.29
C PHE A 83 28.87 -6.55 1.87
N LEU A 84 29.56 -5.80 2.72
CA LEU A 84 30.91 -5.33 2.44
C LEU A 84 31.89 -6.50 2.25
N THR A 85 31.81 -7.54 3.08
CA THR A 85 32.63 -8.75 2.91
C THR A 85 32.32 -9.48 1.59
N GLN A 86 31.05 -9.57 1.20
CA GLN A 86 30.67 -10.18 -0.09
C GLN A 86 31.17 -9.37 -1.28
N ILE A 87 31.17 -8.03 -1.19
CA ILE A 87 31.72 -7.16 -2.23
C ILE A 87 33.23 -7.39 -2.35
N GLU A 88 33.96 -7.49 -1.23
CA GLU A 88 35.39 -7.78 -1.24
C GLU A 88 35.71 -9.15 -1.87
N GLU A 89 34.93 -10.18 -1.56
CA GLU A 89 35.06 -11.51 -2.20
C GLU A 89 34.82 -11.45 -3.71
N LEU A 90 33.79 -10.73 -4.15
CA LEU A 90 33.49 -10.55 -5.57
C LEU A 90 34.58 -9.78 -6.29
N LEU A 91 35.14 -8.73 -5.67
CA LEU A 91 36.27 -7.98 -6.22
C LEU A 91 37.53 -8.87 -6.31
N ALA A 92 37.81 -9.70 -5.30
CA ALA A 92 38.91 -10.64 -5.34
C ALA A 92 38.74 -11.68 -6.45
N LYS A 93 37.52 -12.19 -6.64
CA LYS A 93 37.18 -13.14 -7.72
C LYS A 93 37.30 -12.49 -9.09
N ASN A 94 36.86 -11.24 -9.24
CA ASN A 94 37.00 -10.47 -10.47
C ASN A 94 38.48 -10.25 -10.80
N ARG A 95 39.30 -9.78 -9.86
CA ARG A 95 40.76 -9.64 -10.04
C ARG A 95 41.44 -10.94 -10.46
N LYS A 96 41.01 -12.08 -9.91
CA LYS A 96 41.51 -13.40 -10.32
C LYS A 96 41.13 -13.70 -11.78
N TYR A 97 39.87 -13.43 -12.15
CA TYR A 97 39.37 -13.62 -13.51
C TYR A 97 40.08 -12.72 -14.53
N THR A 98 40.35 -11.46 -14.20
CA THR A 98 41.13 -10.54 -15.06
C THR A 98 42.53 -11.09 -15.30
N ARG A 99 43.22 -11.58 -14.26
CA ARG A 99 44.53 -12.22 -14.40
C ARG A 99 44.47 -13.50 -15.24
N GLU A 100 43.37 -14.25 -15.18
CA GLU A 100 43.15 -15.43 -16.02
C GLU A 100 42.91 -15.06 -17.48
N LEU A 101 42.22 -13.94 -17.76
CA LEU A 101 42.03 -13.40 -19.10
C LEU A 101 43.35 -12.87 -19.70
N GLU A 102 44.16 -12.15 -18.92
CA GLU A 102 45.46 -11.65 -19.35
C GLU A 102 46.49 -12.77 -19.62
N ARG A 103 46.31 -13.95 -19.01
CA ARG A 103 47.14 -15.14 -19.24
C ARG A 103 46.69 -15.99 -20.42
N ARG A 104 45.53 -15.71 -21.03
CA ARG A 104 45.15 -16.37 -22.28
C ARG A 104 45.99 -15.77 -23.40
N PRO A 105 46.78 -16.56 -24.15
CA PRO A 105 47.52 -16.03 -25.28
C PRO A 105 46.53 -15.42 -26.28
N ASN A 106 46.78 -14.17 -26.69
CA ASN A 106 46.10 -13.58 -27.83
C ASN A 106 46.31 -14.52 -29.01
N VAL A 107 45.22 -15.16 -29.46
CA VAL A 107 45.23 -15.88 -30.72
C VAL A 107 45.39 -14.81 -31.79
N SER A 108 46.63 -14.63 -32.25
CA SER A 108 46.94 -13.80 -33.40
C SER A 108 46.25 -14.42 -34.60
N PHE A 109 45.20 -13.76 -35.10
CA PHE A 109 44.73 -14.03 -36.45
C PHE A 109 45.87 -13.66 -37.40
N ASP A 110 46.44 -14.67 -38.07
CA ASP A 110 47.38 -14.49 -39.17
C ASP A 110 46.76 -13.58 -40.21
N ARG A 111 47.28 -12.36 -40.33
CA ARG A 111 47.03 -11.51 -41.49
C ARG A 111 47.91 -12.02 -42.62
N PRO A 112 47.37 -12.27 -43.83
CA PRO A 112 48.22 -12.56 -44.98
C PRO A 112 49.08 -11.32 -45.28
N ASN A 113 50.36 -11.56 -45.49
CA ASN A 113 51.32 -10.59 -46.01
C ASN A 113 50.87 -10.10 -47.39
N GLU A 114 50.40 -8.87 -47.49
CA GLU A 114 50.40 -8.11 -48.74
C GLU A 114 51.24 -6.85 -48.54
N ALA A 115 52.25 -6.72 -49.40
CA ALA A 115 53.19 -5.63 -49.46
C ALA A 115 52.45 -4.29 -49.66
N ALA A 116 52.92 -3.27 -48.94
CA ALA A 116 52.43 -1.91 -49.06
C ALA A 116 52.56 -1.37 -50.49
N PRO A 117 51.48 -0.86 -51.11
CA PRO A 117 51.58 0.19 -52.10
C PRO A 117 51.32 1.54 -51.44
N ASN A 118 51.98 2.53 -52.03
CA ASN A 118 52.03 3.92 -51.61
C ASN A 118 50.65 4.56 -51.40
N SER A 119 50.67 5.59 -50.56
CA SER A 119 49.61 6.58 -50.36
C SER A 119 48.86 6.95 -51.63
N GLU A 120 47.55 6.72 -51.66
CA GLU A 120 46.58 7.60 -52.33
C GLU A 120 45.14 7.24 -51.94
N ILE A 121 44.46 8.21 -51.32
CA ILE A 121 43.00 8.40 -51.25
C ILE A 121 42.21 7.33 -50.49
N ALA A 122 41.74 7.70 -49.29
CA ALA A 122 40.77 6.93 -48.51
C ALA A 122 39.53 6.58 -49.38
N PRO A 123 39.19 5.29 -49.54
CA PRO A 123 37.99 4.93 -50.29
C PRO A 123 36.79 5.39 -49.45
N GLN A 124 35.91 6.17 -50.07
CA GLN A 124 34.58 6.41 -49.49
C GLN A 124 33.89 5.06 -49.33
N VAL A 125 33.95 4.51 -48.12
CA VAL A 125 33.20 3.32 -47.72
C VAL A 125 31.74 3.65 -48.00
N LYS A 126 31.21 3.11 -49.11
CA LYS A 126 29.87 3.36 -49.59
C LYS A 126 28.91 3.10 -48.43
N LYS A 127 28.12 4.11 -48.04
CA LYS A 127 27.09 4.03 -47.00
C LYS A 127 26.19 2.78 -47.08
N ARG A 128 26.09 2.13 -48.26
CA ARG A 128 25.44 0.83 -48.46
C ARG A 128 26.06 -0.33 -47.66
N LEU A 129 27.39 -0.48 -47.62
CA LEU A 129 28.05 -1.59 -46.92
C LEU A 129 27.85 -1.54 -45.40
N LEU A 130 27.87 -0.34 -44.81
CA LEU A 130 27.55 -0.12 -43.39
C LEU A 130 26.07 -0.39 -43.08
N ARG A 131 25.18 -0.12 -44.04
CA ARG A 131 23.74 -0.38 -43.90
C ARG A 131 23.45 -1.88 -43.93
N ASP A 132 24.04 -2.59 -44.90
CA ASP A 132 23.89 -4.03 -45.06
C ASP A 132 24.51 -4.81 -43.88
N TYR A 133 25.65 -4.33 -43.35
CA TYR A 133 26.26 -4.89 -42.14
C TYR A 133 25.40 -4.64 -40.89
N LYS A 134 24.86 -3.43 -40.74
CA LYS A 134 23.94 -3.08 -39.65
C LYS A 134 22.67 -3.94 -39.72
N GLU A 135 22.07 -4.14 -40.89
CA GLU A 135 20.88 -4.98 -41.05
C GLU A 135 21.15 -6.44 -40.73
N ARG A 136 22.27 -7.02 -41.19
CA ARG A 136 22.66 -8.40 -40.83
C ARG A 136 22.97 -8.56 -39.35
N PHE A 137 23.73 -7.62 -38.77
CA PHE A 137 24.03 -7.63 -37.34
C PHE A 137 22.75 -7.53 -36.50
N MET A 138 21.82 -6.65 -36.89
CA MET A 138 20.52 -6.54 -36.21
C MET A 138 19.69 -7.83 -36.36
N GLN A 139 19.70 -8.48 -37.53
CA GLN A 139 19.05 -9.78 -37.72
C GLN A 139 19.68 -10.89 -36.88
N GLU A 140 21.01 -10.97 -36.80
CA GLU A 140 21.72 -11.94 -35.96
C GLU A 140 21.42 -11.72 -34.47
N VAL A 141 21.41 -10.45 -34.01
CA VAL A 141 21.04 -10.08 -32.63
C VAL A 141 19.57 -10.40 -32.36
N VAL A 142 18.65 -10.14 -33.29
CA VAL A 142 17.22 -10.49 -33.17
C VAL A 142 17.03 -12.01 -33.10
N THR A 143 17.78 -12.77 -33.90
CA THR A 143 17.66 -14.24 -33.93
C THR A 143 18.24 -14.89 -32.67
N ALA A 144 19.40 -14.40 -32.20
CA ALA A 144 20.02 -14.87 -30.96
C ALA A 144 19.23 -14.44 -29.71
N SER A 145 18.55 -13.28 -29.75
CA SER A 145 17.68 -12.81 -28.66
C SER A 145 16.38 -13.59 -28.57
N ARG A 146 15.76 -13.96 -29.71
CA ARG A 146 14.56 -14.83 -29.73
C ARG A 146 14.77 -16.17 -29.01
N GLN A 147 15.97 -16.74 -29.06
CA GLN A 147 16.30 -17.96 -28.31
C GLN A 147 16.36 -17.76 -26.79
N LYS A 148 16.58 -16.52 -26.33
CA LYS A 148 16.64 -16.13 -24.91
C LYS A 148 15.39 -15.39 -24.44
N GLU A 149 14.42 -15.19 -25.30
CA GLU A 149 13.22 -14.39 -25.05
C GLU A 149 12.35 -14.95 -23.91
N SER A 150 12.23 -16.28 -23.82
CA SER A 150 11.52 -16.91 -22.69
C SER A 150 12.17 -16.58 -21.34
N ALA A 151 13.50 -16.45 -21.28
CA ALA A 151 14.19 -16.04 -20.05
C ALA A 151 13.89 -14.58 -19.68
N LEU A 152 13.74 -13.70 -20.69
CA LEU A 152 13.30 -12.31 -20.46
C LEU A 152 11.88 -12.23 -19.94
N PHE A 153 10.98 -13.09 -20.43
CA PHE A 153 9.61 -13.17 -19.91
C PHE A 153 9.59 -13.61 -18.45
N ILE A 154 10.36 -14.65 -18.09
CA ILE A 154 10.48 -15.12 -16.70
C ILE A 154 11.06 -14.03 -15.79
N ASP A 155 12.09 -13.29 -16.25
CA ASP A 155 12.64 -12.18 -15.47
C ASP A 155 11.64 -11.04 -15.31
N ALA A 156 10.89 -10.71 -16.37
CA ALA A 156 9.81 -9.71 -16.29
C ALA A 156 8.72 -10.11 -15.28
N MET A 157 8.35 -11.39 -15.22
CA MET A 157 7.42 -11.91 -14.22
C MET A 157 7.98 -11.81 -12.80
N THR A 158 9.25 -12.14 -12.61
CA THR A 158 9.90 -12.03 -11.30
C THR A 158 9.98 -10.59 -10.83
N ALA A 159 10.22 -9.65 -11.76
CA ALA A 159 10.14 -8.22 -11.48
C ALA A 159 8.70 -7.78 -11.16
N PHE A 160 7.71 -8.36 -11.85
CA PHE A 160 6.30 -8.12 -11.61
C PHE A 160 5.84 -8.60 -10.23
N ASP A 161 6.25 -9.80 -9.79
CA ASP A 161 5.97 -10.31 -8.44
C ASP A 161 6.46 -9.35 -7.35
N LYS A 162 7.70 -8.86 -7.49
CA LYS A 162 8.28 -7.89 -6.56
C LYS A 162 7.50 -6.58 -6.54
N LEU A 163 7.04 -6.13 -7.71
CA LEU A 163 6.24 -4.92 -7.86
C LEU A 163 4.87 -5.07 -7.20
N VAL A 164 4.14 -6.15 -7.49
CA VAL A 164 2.82 -6.48 -6.92
C VAL A 164 2.92 -6.61 -5.40
N TYR A 165 3.95 -7.30 -4.90
CA TYR A 165 4.17 -7.44 -3.47
C TYR A 165 4.46 -6.08 -2.80
N ALA A 166 5.33 -5.26 -3.38
CA ALA A 166 5.62 -3.93 -2.89
C ALA A 166 4.37 -3.03 -2.91
N GLU A 167 3.54 -3.13 -3.94
CA GLU A 167 2.30 -2.38 -4.07
C GLU A 167 1.28 -2.79 -3.01
N LYS A 168 1.09 -4.09 -2.78
CA LYS A 168 0.23 -4.62 -1.71
C LYS A 168 0.60 -4.00 -0.36
N ILE A 169 1.90 -4.03 -0.03
CA ILE A 169 2.42 -3.45 1.22
C ILE A 169 2.22 -1.95 1.25
N ARG A 170 2.59 -1.24 0.18
CA ARG A 170 2.50 0.24 0.09
C ARG A 170 1.07 0.72 0.28
N SER A 171 0.10 0.07 -0.35
CA SER A 171 -1.32 0.40 -0.22
C SER A 171 -1.85 0.10 1.18
N ALA A 172 -1.35 -0.94 1.85
CA ALA A 172 -1.82 -1.31 3.18
C ALA A 172 -1.13 -0.58 4.34
N LEU A 173 0.13 -0.15 4.17
CA LEU A 173 0.96 0.47 5.21
C LEU A 173 0.30 1.66 5.97
N PRO A 174 -0.44 2.57 5.30
CA PRO A 174 -1.13 3.65 6.00
C PRO A 174 -2.13 3.15 7.06
N TYR A 175 -2.67 1.93 6.88
CA TYR A 175 -3.67 1.35 7.76
C TYR A 175 -3.38 -0.15 7.99
N ARG A 176 -2.54 -0.44 8.99
CA ARG A 176 -2.14 -1.82 9.35
C ARG A 176 -3.31 -2.79 9.50
N ILE A 177 -4.49 -2.29 9.90
CA ILE A 177 -5.70 -3.11 10.00
C ILE A 177 -6.06 -3.79 8.67
N ILE A 178 -5.77 -3.18 7.52
CA ILE A 178 -6.00 -3.78 6.20
C ILE A 178 -5.18 -5.06 6.07
N LEU A 179 -3.88 -5.04 6.36
CA LEU A 179 -3.06 -6.26 6.32
C LEU A 179 -3.64 -7.35 7.22
N ARG A 180 -4.10 -6.96 8.42
CA ARG A 180 -4.65 -7.91 9.38
C ARG A 180 -5.94 -8.56 8.89
N LEU A 181 -6.81 -7.84 8.17
CA LEU A 181 -8.00 -8.43 7.55
C LEU A 181 -7.62 -9.53 6.55
N PHE A 182 -6.60 -9.29 5.72
CA PHE A 182 -6.12 -10.27 4.73
C PHE A 182 -5.30 -11.42 5.35
N GLU A 183 -4.88 -11.32 6.61
CA GLU A 183 -4.24 -12.40 7.35
C GLU A 183 -5.25 -13.31 8.06
N ILE A 184 -6.39 -12.75 8.50
CA ILE A 184 -7.39 -13.48 9.31
C ILE A 184 -8.45 -14.13 8.44
N TYR A 185 -8.92 -13.42 7.41
CA TYR A 185 -10.06 -13.87 6.60
C TYR A 185 -9.62 -14.72 5.40
N GLY A 186 -10.41 -15.75 5.11
CA GLY A 186 -10.29 -16.54 3.89
C GLY A 186 -10.80 -15.78 2.66
N GLU A 187 -10.67 -16.42 1.49
CA GLU A 187 -11.03 -15.77 0.23
C GLU A 187 -12.53 -15.43 0.16
N SER A 188 -13.42 -16.35 0.57
CA SER A 188 -14.87 -16.14 0.52
C SER A 188 -15.31 -14.95 1.38
N GLU A 189 -14.78 -14.89 2.60
CA GLU A 189 -15.02 -13.83 3.57
C GLU A 189 -14.51 -12.49 3.03
N LEU A 190 -13.31 -12.45 2.46
CA LEU A 190 -12.77 -11.24 1.84
C LEU A 190 -13.62 -10.74 0.66
N HIS A 191 -14.21 -11.64 -0.13
CA HIS A 191 -15.13 -11.26 -1.21
C HIS A 191 -16.44 -10.67 -0.67
N GLN A 192 -17.02 -11.26 0.37
CA GLN A 192 -18.23 -10.75 1.02
C GLN A 192 -17.98 -9.41 1.69
N PHE A 193 -16.86 -9.30 2.40
CA PHE A 193 -16.40 -8.07 3.02
C PHE A 193 -16.19 -6.96 1.97
N ALA A 194 -15.49 -7.23 0.86
CA ALA A 194 -15.26 -6.25 -0.19
C ALA A 194 -16.58 -5.76 -0.82
N LYS A 195 -17.53 -6.66 -1.06
CA LYS A 195 -18.88 -6.30 -1.55
C LYS A 195 -19.61 -5.40 -0.55
N SER A 196 -19.54 -5.72 0.74
CA SER A 196 -20.15 -4.93 1.81
C SER A 196 -19.51 -3.56 1.94
N PHE A 197 -18.18 -3.50 1.88
CA PHE A 197 -17.44 -2.23 1.94
C PHE A 197 -17.76 -1.35 0.74
N GLN A 198 -17.83 -1.91 -0.47
CA GLN A 198 -18.23 -1.18 -1.67
C GLN A 198 -19.67 -0.65 -1.58
N LYS A 199 -20.62 -1.47 -1.12
CA LYS A 199 -22.02 -1.04 -0.90
C LYS A 199 -22.09 0.09 0.12
N PHE A 200 -21.42 -0.06 1.26
CA PHE A 200 -21.38 0.94 2.30
C PHE A 200 -20.75 2.24 1.80
N HIS A 201 -19.60 2.15 1.11
CA HIS A 201 -18.90 3.31 0.55
C HIS A 201 -19.78 4.08 -0.44
N LYS A 202 -20.56 3.39 -1.28
CA LYS A 202 -21.53 4.05 -2.17
C LYS A 202 -22.61 4.81 -1.40
N ARG A 203 -23.13 4.23 -0.32
CA ARG A 203 -24.20 4.82 0.50
C ARG A 203 -23.71 6.03 1.31
N ILE A 204 -22.53 5.95 1.94
CA ILE A 204 -21.98 7.01 2.80
C ILE A 204 -21.53 8.29 2.05
N LEU A 205 -21.52 8.27 0.72
CA LEU A 205 -21.31 9.46 -0.10
C LEU A 205 -22.54 10.38 -0.14
N GLN A 206 -23.70 9.92 0.32
CA GLN A 206 -24.92 10.73 0.44
C GLN A 206 -24.78 11.74 1.59
N THR A 207 -25.23 12.99 1.37
CA THR A 207 -24.97 14.15 2.25
C THR A 207 -25.46 13.95 3.69
N ASP A 208 -26.65 13.38 3.86
CA ASP A 208 -27.29 13.20 5.17
C ASP A 208 -26.51 12.19 6.03
N ILE A 209 -25.84 11.26 5.38
CA ILE A 209 -25.14 10.14 6.01
C ILE A 209 -23.73 10.53 6.43
N ARG A 210 -23.12 11.41 5.65
CA ARG A 210 -21.87 12.08 6.04
C ARG A 210 -22.04 12.81 7.37
N GLN A 211 -23.18 13.46 7.60
CA GLN A 211 -23.44 14.20 8.86
C GLN A 211 -23.46 13.27 10.08
N ILE A 212 -24.05 12.07 9.95
CA ILE A 212 -24.06 11.07 11.03
C ILE A 212 -22.63 10.70 11.43
N TYR A 213 -21.78 10.40 10.44
CA TYR A 213 -20.39 10.01 10.70
C TYR A 213 -19.60 11.14 11.37
N GLN A 214 -19.80 12.38 10.90
CA GLN A 214 -19.08 13.57 11.37
C GLN A 214 -19.62 14.17 12.67
N SER A 215 -20.80 13.74 13.14
CA SER A 215 -21.42 14.25 14.36
C SER A 215 -20.52 13.99 15.58
N SER A 216 -20.24 15.04 16.35
CA SER A 216 -19.55 14.96 17.65
C SER A 216 -20.48 14.61 18.81
N TYR A 217 -21.81 14.76 18.61
CA TYR A 217 -22.82 14.52 19.65
C TYR A 217 -23.26 13.06 19.76
N LEU A 218 -22.85 12.22 18.81
CA LEU A 218 -23.19 10.80 18.79
C LEU A 218 -21.97 9.97 19.18
N SER A 219 -22.15 9.07 20.15
CA SER A 219 -21.16 8.02 20.42
C SER A 219 -21.01 7.09 19.20
N PRO A 220 -19.89 6.35 19.06
CA PRO A 220 -19.72 5.37 18.00
C PRO A 220 -20.88 4.37 17.90
N GLU A 221 -21.39 3.87 19.02
CA GLU A 221 -22.54 2.96 19.10
C GLU A 221 -23.81 3.63 18.58
N GLN A 222 -24.05 4.88 18.98
CA GLN A 222 -25.19 5.67 18.50
C GLN A 222 -25.08 5.95 17.00
N LYS A 223 -23.88 6.20 16.47
CA LYS A 223 -23.66 6.36 15.03
C LYS A 223 -24.03 5.10 14.27
N ILE A 224 -23.57 3.93 14.72
CA ILE A 224 -23.94 2.64 14.11
C ILE A 224 -25.45 2.40 14.20
N ARG A 225 -26.07 2.68 15.34
CA ARG A 225 -27.52 2.54 15.51
C ARG A 225 -28.29 3.44 14.55
N VAL A 226 -27.95 4.72 14.47
CA VAL A 226 -28.58 5.67 13.54
C VAL A 226 -28.33 5.26 12.08
N MET A 227 -27.16 4.71 11.76
CA MET A 227 -26.91 4.15 10.43
C MET A 227 -27.82 2.94 10.15
N ASN A 228 -27.99 2.06 11.12
CA ASN A 228 -28.88 0.90 11.01
C ASN A 228 -30.35 1.31 10.80
N ASP A 229 -30.83 2.26 11.61
CA ASP A 229 -32.21 2.77 11.55
C ASP A 229 -32.50 3.44 10.20
N ASN A 230 -31.51 4.10 9.60
CA ASN A 230 -31.58 4.65 8.25
C ASN A 230 -31.38 3.62 7.12
N GLY A 231 -31.27 2.32 7.45
CA GLY A 231 -31.13 1.24 6.48
C GLY A 231 -29.75 1.12 5.82
N LEU A 232 -28.74 1.87 6.29
CA LEU A 232 -27.39 1.85 5.70
C LEU A 232 -26.67 0.53 5.85
N LEU A 233 -26.97 -0.20 6.92
CA LEU A 233 -26.35 -1.48 7.24
C LEU A 233 -27.10 -2.66 6.63
N LYS A 234 -28.25 -2.41 5.97
CA LYS A 234 -29.07 -3.48 5.39
C LYS A 234 -28.34 -4.23 4.29
N GLY A 235 -28.23 -5.55 4.46
CA GLY A 235 -27.59 -6.46 3.51
C GLY A 235 -26.08 -6.28 3.42
N LEU A 236 -25.46 -5.79 4.49
CA LEU A 236 -24.02 -5.85 4.72
C LEU A 236 -23.69 -7.08 5.56
N ASP A 237 -22.49 -7.57 5.35
CA ASP A 237 -21.84 -8.66 6.08
C ASP A 237 -21.61 -8.32 7.57
N GLU A 238 -21.71 -9.30 8.46
CA GLU A 238 -21.63 -9.07 9.91
C GLU A 238 -20.23 -8.66 10.34
N GLU A 239 -19.21 -9.31 9.78
CA GLU A 239 -17.79 -9.00 9.99
C GLU A 239 -17.47 -7.60 9.48
N PHE A 240 -18.04 -7.19 8.35
CA PHE A 240 -17.95 -5.81 7.89
C PHE A 240 -18.59 -4.81 8.87
N ILE A 241 -19.74 -5.14 9.48
CA ILE A 241 -20.39 -4.26 10.47
C ILE A 241 -19.51 -4.10 11.72
N GLN A 242 -18.88 -5.18 12.19
CA GLN A 242 -17.91 -5.12 13.29
C GLN A 242 -16.70 -4.24 12.93
N PHE A 243 -16.18 -4.39 11.71
CA PHE A 243 -15.11 -3.54 11.21
C PHE A 243 -15.55 -2.07 11.06
N LEU A 244 -16.81 -1.82 10.68
CA LEU A 244 -17.36 -0.48 10.60
C LEU A 244 -17.40 0.19 11.97
N PHE A 245 -17.79 -0.54 13.01
CA PHE A 245 -17.72 -0.04 14.39
C PHE A 245 -16.28 0.37 14.77
N TYR A 246 -15.30 -0.50 14.48
CA TYR A 246 -13.88 -0.17 14.65
C TYR A 246 -13.47 1.07 13.84
N MET A 247 -13.95 1.22 12.61
CA MET A 247 -13.64 2.38 11.78
C MET A 247 -14.20 3.69 12.33
N VAL A 248 -15.46 3.68 12.78
CA VAL A 248 -16.13 4.85 13.35
C VAL A 248 -15.46 5.30 14.65
N LEU A 249 -14.95 4.35 15.44
CA LEU A 249 -14.25 4.64 16.68
C LEU A 249 -12.86 5.26 16.46
N ASN A 250 -12.11 4.78 15.47
CA ASN A 250 -10.68 5.08 15.35
C ASN A 250 -10.32 6.04 14.22
N PHE A 251 -11.21 6.27 13.25
CA PHE A 251 -10.89 7.02 12.05
C PHE A 251 -11.95 8.07 11.71
N SER A 252 -11.47 9.24 11.29
CA SER A 252 -12.31 10.30 10.74
C SER A 252 -12.98 9.86 9.43
N TYR A 253 -14.03 10.61 9.04
CA TYR A 253 -14.71 10.39 7.76
C TYR A 253 -13.76 10.44 6.55
N LYS A 254 -12.76 11.33 6.59
CA LYS A 254 -11.76 11.45 5.52
C LYS A 254 -10.88 10.21 5.46
N GLU A 255 -10.41 9.74 6.62
CA GLU A 255 -9.59 8.52 6.71
C GLU A 255 -10.36 7.28 6.30
N MET A 256 -11.65 7.16 6.63
CA MET A 256 -12.49 6.05 6.16
C MET A 256 -12.53 5.94 4.63
N LYS A 257 -12.61 7.07 3.91
CA LYS A 257 -12.53 7.07 2.44
C LYS A 257 -11.19 6.55 1.95
N HIS A 258 -10.09 6.94 2.59
CA HIS A 258 -8.75 6.46 2.26
C HIS A 258 -8.58 4.97 2.61
N ILE A 259 -9.13 4.50 3.73
CA ILE A 259 -9.16 3.08 4.10
C ILE A 259 -9.88 2.28 3.03
N TYR A 260 -11.04 2.73 2.56
CA TYR A 260 -11.75 2.08 1.46
C TYR A 260 -10.90 2.00 0.19
N GLN A 261 -10.31 3.12 -0.24
CA GLN A 261 -9.46 3.15 -1.44
C GLN A 261 -8.27 2.19 -1.31
N ASN A 262 -7.58 2.23 -0.18
CA ASN A 262 -6.44 1.36 0.10
C ASN A 262 -6.84 -0.11 0.20
N TYR A 263 -7.95 -0.42 0.88
CA TYR A 263 -8.48 -1.77 0.97
C TYR A 263 -8.80 -2.33 -0.41
N MET A 264 -9.49 -1.55 -1.26
CA MET A 264 -9.81 -1.97 -2.61
C MET A 264 -8.56 -2.16 -3.48
N GLN A 265 -7.52 -1.35 -3.29
CA GLN A 265 -6.25 -1.57 -3.99
C GLN A 265 -5.58 -2.87 -3.56
N VAL A 266 -5.50 -3.13 -2.26
CA VAL A 266 -4.96 -4.39 -1.72
C VAL A 266 -5.78 -5.58 -2.19
N TYR A 267 -7.11 -5.47 -2.21
CA TYR A 267 -8.02 -6.49 -2.72
C TYR A 267 -7.72 -6.83 -4.18
N LYS A 268 -7.59 -5.80 -5.04
CA LYS A 268 -7.30 -5.99 -6.46
C LYS A 268 -5.95 -6.66 -6.71
N VAL A 269 -4.93 -6.23 -5.96
CA VAL A 269 -3.58 -6.81 -5.99
C VAL A 269 -3.60 -8.27 -5.51
N HIS A 270 -4.35 -8.56 -4.44
CA HIS A 270 -4.38 -9.90 -3.84
C HIS A 270 -5.10 -10.93 -4.71
N PHE A 271 -6.20 -10.55 -5.35
CA PHE A 271 -6.99 -11.43 -6.22
C PHE A 271 -6.65 -11.29 -7.70
N TYR A 272 -5.59 -10.54 -8.04
CA TYR A 272 -5.13 -10.32 -9.40
C TYR A 272 -6.23 -9.81 -10.35
N SER A 273 -7.04 -8.85 -9.94
CA SER A 273 -8.23 -8.42 -10.72
C SER A 273 -8.08 -7.09 -11.47
N GLU A 274 -6.85 -6.60 -11.66
CA GLU A 274 -6.60 -5.40 -12.45
C GLU A 274 -6.42 -5.69 -13.94
N GLU A 275 -6.46 -4.63 -14.75
CA GLU A 275 -6.07 -4.71 -16.15
C GLU A 275 -4.57 -4.38 -16.27
N ILE A 276 -3.86 -5.19 -17.05
CA ILE A 276 -2.44 -5.08 -17.30
C ILE A 276 -2.25 -4.92 -18.79
N ARG A 277 -1.43 -3.94 -19.20
CA ARG A 277 -1.06 -3.79 -20.61
C ARG A 277 0.31 -4.39 -20.84
N VAL A 278 0.43 -5.24 -21.83
CA VAL A 278 1.67 -5.95 -22.17
C VAL A 278 2.02 -5.64 -23.61
N ILE A 279 3.23 -5.10 -23.82
CA ILE A 279 3.77 -4.81 -25.15
C ILE A 279 4.84 -5.83 -25.49
N VAL A 280 4.70 -6.47 -26.65
CA VAL A 280 5.64 -7.46 -27.18
C VAL A 280 5.96 -7.20 -28.66
N THR A 281 6.89 -7.98 -29.21
CA THR A 281 7.45 -7.81 -30.57
C THR A 281 6.51 -8.24 -31.69
N ASP A 282 5.80 -9.36 -31.51
CA ASP A 282 4.94 -9.99 -32.51
C ASP A 282 3.86 -10.87 -31.86
N GLN A 283 3.00 -11.46 -32.69
CA GLN A 283 1.90 -12.32 -32.23
C GLN A 283 2.39 -13.63 -31.57
N GLU A 284 3.52 -14.18 -32.05
CA GLU A 284 4.10 -15.40 -31.47
C GLU A 284 4.60 -15.13 -30.04
N ALA A 285 5.16 -13.95 -29.80
CA ALA A 285 5.55 -13.49 -28.48
C ALA A 285 4.34 -13.30 -27.54
N ILE A 286 3.17 -12.87 -28.06
CA ILE A 286 1.93 -12.81 -27.27
C ILE A 286 1.57 -14.21 -26.78
N GLU A 287 1.52 -15.19 -27.66
CA GLU A 287 1.12 -16.56 -27.32
C GLU A 287 2.07 -17.18 -26.29
N LYS A 288 3.38 -17.03 -26.51
CA LYS A 288 4.41 -17.49 -25.57
C LYS A 288 4.29 -16.81 -24.21
N PHE A 289 4.17 -15.48 -24.18
CA PHE A 289 4.03 -14.75 -22.92
C PHE A 289 2.72 -15.11 -22.22
N HIS A 290 1.61 -15.19 -22.94
CA HIS A 290 0.30 -15.50 -22.40
C HIS A 290 0.25 -16.89 -21.76
N ALA A 291 0.86 -17.89 -22.40
CA ALA A 291 0.95 -19.24 -21.85
C ALA A 291 1.65 -19.25 -20.49
N ILE A 292 2.77 -18.53 -20.36
CA ILE A 292 3.50 -18.42 -19.08
C ILE A 292 2.68 -17.57 -18.09
N TRP A 293 2.04 -16.50 -18.55
CA TRP A 293 1.24 -15.58 -17.73
C TRP A 293 0.06 -16.26 -17.04
N GLN A 294 -0.74 -17.02 -17.80
CA GLN A 294 -1.93 -17.67 -17.29
C GLN A 294 -1.63 -18.72 -16.22
N GLU A 295 -0.47 -19.37 -16.28
CA GLU A 295 -0.04 -20.34 -15.26
C GLU A 295 0.14 -19.67 -13.88
N ARG A 296 0.64 -18.43 -13.85
CA ARG A 296 0.91 -17.70 -12.59
C ARG A 296 -0.19 -16.74 -12.17
N TYR A 297 -0.87 -16.10 -13.12
CA TYR A 297 -1.83 -15.04 -12.82
C TYR A 297 -3.13 -15.18 -13.64
N PRO A 298 -3.99 -16.16 -13.30
CA PRO A 298 -5.16 -16.51 -14.10
C PRO A 298 -6.24 -15.43 -14.13
N ASN A 299 -6.31 -14.57 -13.11
CA ASN A 299 -7.42 -13.62 -12.95
C ASN A 299 -7.15 -12.23 -13.53
N TYR A 300 -5.90 -11.93 -13.92
CA TYR A 300 -5.58 -10.62 -14.49
C TYR A 300 -6.15 -10.50 -15.90
N SER A 301 -6.81 -9.37 -16.18
CA SER A 301 -7.16 -9.03 -17.55
C SER A 301 -5.91 -8.47 -18.24
N VAL A 302 -5.48 -9.09 -19.34
CA VAL A 302 -4.28 -8.67 -20.05
C VAL A 302 -4.63 -8.12 -21.42
N ASN A 303 -4.24 -6.88 -21.65
CA ASN A 303 -4.37 -6.18 -22.92
C ASN A 303 -3.03 -6.20 -23.65
N TYR A 304 -2.95 -6.95 -24.75
CA TYR A 304 -1.74 -7.12 -25.52
C TYR A 304 -1.62 -6.10 -26.66
N GLU A 305 -0.42 -5.57 -26.84
CA GLU A 305 -0.08 -4.69 -27.95
C GLU A 305 1.22 -5.16 -28.63
N VAL A 306 1.21 -5.14 -29.96
CA VAL A 306 2.37 -5.52 -30.76
C VAL A 306 3.10 -4.26 -31.20
N LYS A 307 4.37 -4.12 -30.79
CA LYS A 307 5.26 -3.05 -31.22
C LYS A 307 6.46 -3.62 -31.96
N LYS A 308 6.42 -3.53 -33.29
CA LYS A 308 7.46 -4.08 -34.20
C LYS A 308 8.85 -3.45 -34.02
N GLU A 309 8.93 -2.26 -33.43
CA GLU A 309 10.19 -1.57 -33.14
C GLU A 309 10.90 -2.12 -31.89
N LEU A 310 10.20 -2.93 -31.08
CA LEU A 310 10.76 -3.57 -29.91
C LEU A 310 11.74 -4.67 -30.36
N ILE A 311 12.97 -4.65 -29.83
CA ILE A 311 13.97 -5.69 -30.10
C ILE A 311 13.87 -6.73 -28.99
N SER A 312 13.02 -7.75 -29.18
CA SER A 312 12.80 -8.88 -28.27
C SER A 312 12.46 -8.52 -26.81
N GLY A 313 11.81 -9.43 -26.09
CA GLY A 313 11.42 -9.22 -24.70
C GLY A 313 10.05 -8.56 -24.57
N VAL A 314 9.80 -7.95 -23.40
CA VAL A 314 8.45 -7.52 -23.01
C VAL A 314 8.47 -6.24 -22.18
N ILE A 315 7.44 -5.42 -22.36
CA ILE A 315 7.15 -4.27 -21.50
C ILE A 315 5.79 -4.50 -20.83
N ILE A 316 5.76 -4.47 -19.50
CA ILE A 316 4.54 -4.66 -18.72
C ILE A 316 4.18 -3.35 -18.03
N TYR A 317 2.95 -2.88 -18.26
CA TYR A 317 2.36 -1.73 -17.60
C TYR A 317 1.37 -2.19 -16.54
N TYR A 318 1.63 -1.76 -15.31
CA TYR A 318 0.77 -2.00 -14.15
C TYR A 318 0.37 -0.65 -13.54
N GLY A 319 -0.79 -0.14 -13.93
CA GLY A 319 -1.20 1.24 -13.63
C GLY A 319 -0.19 2.25 -14.18
N THR A 320 0.46 3.02 -13.29
CA THR A 320 1.50 4.00 -13.66
C THR A 320 2.92 3.43 -13.63
N ARG A 321 3.09 2.13 -13.36
CA ARG A 321 4.40 1.48 -13.27
C ARG A 321 4.72 0.72 -14.55
N VAL A 322 6.00 0.68 -14.88
CA VAL A 322 6.52 0.02 -16.08
C VAL A 322 7.62 -0.94 -15.67
N ILE A 323 7.54 -2.17 -16.17
CA ILE A 323 8.62 -3.15 -16.15
C ILE A 323 9.05 -3.33 -17.59
N ASP A 324 10.21 -2.80 -17.93
CA ASP A 324 10.82 -2.98 -19.24
C ASP A 324 11.92 -4.03 -19.14
N ARG A 325 11.76 -5.11 -19.92
CA ARG A 325 12.74 -6.18 -20.12
C ARG A 325 13.03 -6.38 -21.61
N SER A 326 12.94 -5.30 -22.38
CA SER A 326 13.42 -5.28 -23.75
C SER A 326 14.95 -5.30 -23.81
N TYR A 327 15.52 -5.87 -24.88
CA TYR A 327 16.98 -5.83 -25.04
C TYR A 327 17.52 -4.40 -25.14
N GLN A 328 16.72 -3.45 -25.62
CA GLN A 328 17.11 -2.04 -25.70
C GLN A 328 17.42 -1.46 -24.32
N GLU A 329 16.55 -1.69 -23.34
CA GLU A 329 16.78 -1.25 -21.97
C GLU A 329 17.90 -2.03 -21.26
N LEU A 330 18.02 -3.33 -21.53
CA LEU A 330 19.13 -4.11 -20.97
C LEU A 330 20.50 -3.62 -21.47
N ILE A 331 20.59 -3.25 -22.75
CA ILE A 331 21.80 -2.64 -23.32
C ILE A 331 22.06 -1.30 -22.65
N ARG A 332 21.04 -0.44 -22.49
CA ARG A 332 21.20 0.86 -21.82
C ARG A 332 21.70 0.72 -20.38
N HIS A 333 21.08 -0.15 -19.59
CA HIS A 333 21.50 -0.40 -18.21
C HIS A 333 22.91 -1.00 -18.10
N SER A 334 23.30 -1.85 -19.05
CA SER A 334 24.65 -2.40 -19.09
C SER A 334 25.70 -1.33 -19.43
N ALA A 335 25.37 -0.40 -20.33
CA ALA A 335 26.24 0.72 -20.68
C ALA A 335 26.41 1.68 -19.50
N GLU A 336 25.32 2.06 -18.82
CA GLU A 336 25.34 2.91 -17.63
C GLU A 336 26.19 2.30 -16.49
N LYS A 337 26.09 0.97 -16.31
CA LYS A 337 26.89 0.26 -15.30
C LYS A 337 28.38 0.26 -15.63
N ILE A 338 28.74 0.05 -16.89
CA ILE A 338 30.14 0.10 -17.36
C ILE A 338 30.70 1.51 -17.21
N GLU A 339 29.92 2.55 -17.54
CA GLU A 339 30.34 3.94 -17.37
C GLU A 339 30.60 4.29 -15.89
N MET A 340 29.74 3.83 -14.97
CA MET A 340 29.99 4.01 -13.52
C MET A 340 31.19 3.22 -13.01
N GLU A 341 31.46 2.03 -13.55
CA GLU A 341 32.63 1.22 -13.18
C GLU A 341 33.95 1.79 -13.75
N VAL A 342 33.91 2.58 -14.82
CA VAL A 342 35.08 3.23 -15.45
C VAL A 342 35.37 4.61 -14.83
N MET A 343 34.39 5.27 -14.21
CA MET A 343 34.57 6.56 -13.51
C MET A 343 34.99 6.44 -12.03
N LEU A 344 35.00 5.23 -11.47
CA LEU A 344 35.55 4.90 -10.15
C LEU A 344 36.98 4.37 -10.28
#